data_AF-A0A419WT14-F1
#
_entry.id   AF-A0A419WT14-F1
#
_cell.length_a   1.000
_cell.length_b   1.000
_cell.length_c   1.000
_cell.angle_alpha   90.00
_cell.angle_beta   90.00
_cell.angle_gamma   90.00
#
_symmetry.space_group_name_H-M   'P 1'
#
loop_
_entity.id
_entity.type
_entity.pdbx_description
1 polymer ?
#
loop_
_entity_poly.entity_id
_entity_poly.type
_entity_poly.pdbx_seq_one_letter_code
_entity_poly.pdbx_strand_id
1 'polypeptide(L)'
;MNLNKTKNEKVNLDQLLGKLKKEDSNYSNLCKRMKIVYWIFIPLYTIIAFIHYFDTKELTDLIAGLLLVAAFLIFALVFGSYQKEYKNVDYSLPTLLMLKQAAERYHPFRKKSILIFLAVFLMNASFNLRSQPLFNTVESQIVFFSVFILAIIIGLVIWYFKYKPLRDNALANIAEIEGN
;
A
#
# COMPACT_ATOMS: atom_id res chain seq x y z
N MET A 1 -32.40 3.79 33.50
CA MET A 1 -31.63 4.34 32.36
C MET A 1 -30.24 4.71 32.87
N ASN A 2 -29.22 3.93 32.51
CA ASN A 2 -27.93 3.86 33.22
C ASN A 2 -26.92 4.86 32.60
N LEU A 3 -26.86 6.08 33.14
CA LEU A 3 -26.04 7.20 32.63
C LEU A 3 -24.52 6.93 32.66
N ASN A 4 -24.05 5.93 33.40
CA ASN A 4 -22.64 5.54 33.44
C ASN A 4 -22.19 4.72 32.22
N LYS A 5 -23.11 4.01 31.55
CA LYS A 5 -22.77 3.16 30.41
C LYS A 5 -22.44 3.99 29.16
N THR A 6 -23.27 5.01 28.89
CA THR A 6 -23.10 5.94 27.76
C THR A 6 -21.84 6.79 27.86
N LYS A 7 -21.35 7.10 29.07
CA LYS A 7 -20.14 7.90 29.26
C LYS A 7 -18.87 7.09 28.93
N ASN A 8 -18.81 5.82 29.33
CA ASN A 8 -17.71 4.92 28.98
C ASN A 8 -17.70 4.56 27.48
N GLU A 9 -18.87 4.29 26.89
CA GLU A 9 -19.00 4.04 25.43
C GLU A 9 -18.57 5.26 24.60
N LYS A 10 -19.00 6.47 24.99
CA LYS A 10 -18.61 7.70 24.29
C LYS A 10 -17.10 7.97 24.38
N VAL A 11 -16.48 7.73 25.53
CA VAL A 11 -15.03 7.86 25.71
C VAL A 11 -14.26 6.85 24.83
N ASN A 12 -14.75 5.61 24.68
CA ASN A 12 -14.14 4.62 23.80
C ASN A 12 -14.26 4.99 22.32
N LEU A 13 -15.41 5.53 21.89
CA LEU A 13 -15.62 5.96 20.51
C LEU A 13 -14.78 7.19 20.16
N ASP A 14 -14.73 8.20 21.02
CA ASP A 14 -13.92 9.42 20.79
C ASP A 14 -12.42 9.07 20.71
N GLN A 15 -11.96 8.13 21.54
CA GLN A 15 -10.58 7.60 21.46
C GLN A 15 -10.32 6.84 20.17
N LEU A 16 -11.26 6.00 19.71
CA LEU A 16 -11.16 5.28 18.44
C LEU A 16 -11.09 6.27 17.27
N LEU A 17 -11.96 7.29 17.25
CA LEU A 17 -11.97 8.35 16.25
C LEU A 17 -10.63 9.10 16.20
N GLY A 18 -10.06 9.45 17.35
CA GLY A 18 -8.75 10.08 17.43
C GLY A 18 -7.64 9.21 16.83
N LYS A 19 -7.66 7.90 17.12
CA LYS A 19 -6.70 6.92 16.56
C LYS A 19 -6.87 6.75 15.05
N LEU A 20 -8.11 6.61 14.57
CA LEU A 20 -8.41 6.49 13.14
C LEU A 20 -7.94 7.73 12.36
N LYS A 21 -8.26 8.94 12.83
CA LYS A 21 -7.82 10.20 12.20
C LYS A 21 -6.29 10.28 12.12
N LYS A 22 -5.62 9.93 13.21
CA LYS A 22 -4.14 9.94 13.28
C LYS A 22 -3.55 8.95 12.29
N GLU A 23 -4.06 7.72 12.25
CA GLU A 23 -3.53 6.68 11.37
C GLU A 23 -3.85 6.92 9.89
N ASP A 24 -5.04 7.42 9.57
CA ASP A 24 -5.38 7.82 8.20
C ASP A 24 -4.46 8.94 7.70
N SER A 25 -4.16 9.94 8.55
CA SER A 25 -3.20 11.00 8.23
C SER A 25 -1.78 10.46 8.04
N ASN A 26 -1.31 9.59 8.95
CA ASN A 26 0.00 8.96 8.84
C ASN A 26 0.14 8.15 7.55
N TYR A 27 -0.88 7.36 7.21
CA TYR A 27 -0.87 6.53 6.00
C TYR A 27 -0.96 7.38 4.74
N SER A 28 -1.78 8.44 4.72
CA SER A 28 -1.83 9.40 3.61
C SER A 28 -0.46 10.04 3.37
N ASN A 29 0.23 10.46 4.44
CA ASN A 29 1.58 11.03 4.36
C ASN A 29 2.62 10.01 3.89
N LEU A 30 2.53 8.75 4.31
CA LEU A 30 3.38 7.67 3.80
C LEU A 30 3.16 7.48 2.28
N CYS A 31 1.92 7.34 1.83
CA CYS A 31 1.59 7.21 0.42
C CYS A 31 2.04 8.43 -0.39
N LYS A 32 1.92 9.65 0.14
CA LYS A 32 2.43 10.87 -0.49
C LYS A 32 3.94 10.78 -0.73
N ARG A 33 4.71 10.36 0.28
CA ARG A 33 6.17 10.19 0.17
C ARG A 33 6.54 9.13 -0.86
N MET A 34 5.92 7.95 -0.80
CA MET A 34 6.16 6.88 -1.78
C MET A 34 5.83 7.33 -3.21
N LYS A 35 4.69 7.99 -3.39
CA LYS A 35 4.29 8.55 -4.69
C LYS A 35 5.35 9.51 -5.25
N ILE A 36 5.87 10.42 -4.43
CA ILE A 36 6.93 11.36 -4.85
C ILE A 36 8.19 10.61 -5.26
N VAL A 37 8.62 9.62 -4.48
CA VAL A 37 9.80 8.79 -4.80
C VAL A 37 9.65 8.13 -6.18
N TYR A 38 8.52 7.48 -6.44
CA TYR A 38 8.30 6.84 -7.74
C TYR A 38 8.21 7.85 -8.90
N TRP A 39 7.63 9.04 -8.67
CA TRP A 39 7.66 10.11 -9.68
C TRP A 39 9.06 10.61 -10.00
N ILE A 40 10.00 10.55 -9.07
CA ILE A 40 11.42 10.87 -9.31
C ILE A 40 12.11 9.72 -10.05
N PHE A 41 11.79 8.47 -9.71
CA PHE A 41 12.38 7.30 -10.36
C PHE A 41 11.97 7.15 -11.81
N ILE A 42 10.74 7.53 -12.19
CA ILE A 42 10.28 7.45 -13.58
C ILE A 42 11.23 8.17 -14.56
N PRO A 43 11.49 9.49 -14.46
CA PRO A 43 12.39 10.18 -15.39
C PRO A 43 13.83 9.69 -15.26
N LEU A 44 14.31 9.45 -14.02
CA LEU A 44 15.67 8.97 -13.78
C LEU A 44 15.94 7.64 -14.49
N TYR A 45 15.09 6.64 -14.29
CA TYR A 45 15.28 5.32 -14.89
C TYR A 45 14.90 5.27 -16.37
N THR A 46 14.05 6.19 -16.84
CA THR A 46 13.84 6.39 -18.28
C THR A 46 15.15 6.81 -18.95
N ILE A 47 15.84 7.82 -18.41
CA ILE A 47 17.11 8.30 -18.96
C ILE A 47 18.16 7.17 -18.94
N ILE A 48 18.27 6.44 -17.82
CA ILE A 48 19.21 5.31 -17.69
C ILE A 48 18.90 4.22 -18.73
N ALA A 49 17.62 3.90 -18.98
CA ALA A 49 17.24 2.92 -19.98
C ALA A 49 17.67 3.33 -21.40
N PHE A 50 17.51 4.60 -21.76
CA PHE A 50 17.94 5.10 -23.06
C PHE A 50 19.47 5.14 -23.19
N ILE A 51 20.19 5.61 -22.17
CA ILE A 51 21.67 5.58 -22.17
C ILE A 51 22.17 4.17 -22.41
N HIS A 52 21.66 3.20 -21.65
CA HIS A 52 22.06 1.80 -21.78
C HIS A 52 21.78 1.26 -23.18
N TYR A 53 20.59 1.56 -23.74
CA TYR A 53 20.26 1.18 -25.12
C TYR A 53 21.20 1.83 -26.16
N PHE A 54 21.61 3.08 -25.96
CA PHE A 54 22.55 3.73 -26.88
C PHE A 54 23.94 3.10 -26.84
N ASP A 55 24.35 2.59 -25.68
CA ASP A 55 25.64 1.93 -25.45
C ASP A 55 25.65 0.50 -26.00
N THR A 56 24.65 -0.33 -25.69
CA THR A 56 24.62 -1.75 -26.09
C THR A 56 24.00 -1.99 -27.46
N LYS A 57 23.12 -1.08 -27.92
CA LYS A 57 22.23 -1.27 -29.09
C LYS A 57 21.30 -2.48 -28.98
N GLU A 58 21.19 -3.08 -27.80
CA GLU A 58 20.33 -4.25 -27.57
C GLU A 58 18.91 -3.82 -27.22
N LEU A 59 17.93 -4.30 -28.01
CA LEU A 59 16.52 -3.99 -27.77
C LEU A 59 16.01 -4.57 -26.45
N THR A 60 16.60 -5.66 -25.99
CA THR A 60 16.34 -6.32 -24.70
C THR A 60 16.55 -5.36 -23.52
N ASP A 61 17.62 -4.57 -23.53
CA ASP A 61 17.92 -3.59 -22.48
C ASP A 61 16.90 -2.46 -22.43
N LEU A 62 16.45 -2.00 -23.60
CA LEU A 62 15.40 -0.99 -23.71
C LEU A 62 14.08 -1.51 -23.17
N ILE A 63 13.66 -2.71 -23.59
CA ILE A 63 12.42 -3.36 -23.12
C ILE A 63 12.49 -3.57 -21.60
N ALA A 64 13.60 -4.07 -21.08
CA ALA A 64 13.81 -4.25 -19.65
C ALA A 64 13.67 -2.92 -18.90
N GLY A 65 14.29 -1.84 -19.41
CA GLY A 65 14.16 -0.50 -18.84
C GLY A 65 12.72 0.01 -18.83
N LEU A 66 12.00 -0.15 -19.94
CA LEU A 66 10.59 0.28 -20.05
C LEU A 66 9.67 -0.50 -19.12
N LEU A 67 9.89 -1.81 -18.92
CA LEU A 67 9.13 -2.60 -17.95
C LEU A 67 9.34 -2.10 -16.51
N LEU A 68 10.56 -1.69 -16.15
CA LEU A 68 10.84 -1.12 -14.83
C LEU A 68 10.12 0.22 -14.64
N VAL A 69 10.17 1.09 -15.65
CA VAL A 69 9.46 2.38 -15.62
C VAL A 69 7.95 2.16 -15.54
N ALA A 70 7.40 1.19 -16.25
CA ALA A 70 5.99 0.82 -16.16
C ALA A 70 5.62 0.34 -14.74
N ALA A 71 6.46 -0.46 -14.08
CA ALA A 71 6.27 -0.84 -12.69
C ALA A 71 6.24 0.38 -11.75
N PHE A 72 7.16 1.33 -11.91
CA PHE A 72 7.18 2.57 -11.12
C PHE A 72 5.94 3.43 -11.37
N LEU A 73 5.46 3.51 -12.60
CA LEU A 73 4.22 4.22 -12.92
C LEU A 73 3.03 3.59 -12.19
N ILE A 74 2.90 2.26 -12.22
CA ILE A 74 1.82 1.56 -11.50
C ILE A 74 1.93 1.85 -9.99
N PHE A 75 3.11 1.75 -9.39
CA PHE A 75 3.30 2.11 -7.98
C PHE A 75 2.89 3.56 -7.70
N ALA A 76 3.35 4.53 -8.50
CA ALA A 76 3.00 5.93 -8.34
C ALA A 76 1.47 6.17 -8.38
N LEU A 77 0.79 5.51 -9.33
CA LEU A 77 -0.68 5.59 -9.46
C LEU A 77 -1.40 4.95 -8.27
N VAL A 78 -0.97 3.77 -7.83
CA VAL A 78 -1.56 3.07 -6.67
C VAL A 78 -1.37 3.88 -5.39
N PHE A 79 -0.15 4.36 -5.10
CA PHE A 79 0.11 5.20 -3.94
C PHE A 79 -0.63 6.54 -4.03
N GLY A 80 -0.77 7.13 -5.22
CA GLY A 80 -1.62 8.31 -5.42
C GLY A 80 -3.09 8.05 -5.13
N SER A 81 -3.61 6.88 -5.53
CA SER A 81 -4.98 6.47 -5.24
C SER A 81 -5.21 6.28 -3.74
N TYR A 82 -4.30 5.58 -3.05
CA TYR A 82 -4.39 5.43 -1.59
C TYR A 82 -4.24 6.77 -0.87
N GLN A 83 -3.29 7.62 -1.27
CA GLN A 83 -3.13 8.94 -0.66
C GLN A 83 -4.45 9.73 -0.69
N LYS A 84 -5.12 9.81 -1.84
CA LYS A 84 -6.40 10.51 -2.00
C LYS A 84 -7.48 9.92 -1.08
N GLU A 85 -7.55 8.60 -1.03
CA GLU A 85 -8.53 7.87 -0.22
C GLU A 85 -8.38 8.17 1.28
N TYR A 86 -7.17 8.09 1.82
CA TYR A 86 -6.91 8.35 3.24
C TYR A 86 -6.90 9.85 3.59
N LYS A 87 -6.63 10.73 2.63
CA LYS A 87 -6.69 12.19 2.84
C LYS A 87 -8.13 12.71 2.94
N ASN A 88 -9.03 12.14 2.14
CA ASN A 88 -10.39 12.65 1.96
C ASN A 88 -11.43 11.88 2.78
N VAL A 89 -11.03 11.33 3.93
CA VAL A 89 -11.96 10.62 4.82
C VAL A 89 -12.86 11.65 5.50
N ASP A 90 -14.16 11.53 5.30
CA ASP A 90 -15.15 12.40 5.92
C ASP A 90 -15.60 11.83 7.28
N TYR A 91 -15.15 12.50 8.34
CA TYR A 91 -15.50 12.17 9.72
C TYR A 91 -16.76 12.90 10.22
N SER A 92 -17.43 13.68 9.36
CA SER A 92 -18.72 14.32 9.64
C SER A 92 -19.92 13.43 9.28
N LEU A 93 -19.67 12.32 8.57
CA LEU A 93 -20.69 11.32 8.25
C LEU A 93 -21.32 10.72 9.52
N PRO A 94 -22.55 10.19 9.42
CA PRO A 94 -23.16 9.42 10.50
C PRO A 94 -22.21 8.33 11.00
N THR A 95 -22.08 8.18 12.32
CA THR A 95 -21.10 7.31 12.98
C THR A 95 -21.04 5.90 12.39
N LEU A 96 -22.22 5.30 12.16
CA LEU A 96 -22.33 3.96 11.58
C LEU A 96 -21.67 3.85 10.18
N LEU A 97 -21.93 4.82 9.31
CA LEU A 97 -21.39 4.84 7.95
C LEU A 97 -19.88 5.05 7.97
N MET A 98 -19.40 5.96 8.82
CA MET A 98 -17.98 6.24 8.99
C MET A 98 -17.21 5.02 9.53
N LEU A 99 -17.78 4.28 10.50
CA LEU A 99 -17.17 3.05 11.03
C LEU A 99 -17.12 1.94 9.97
N LYS A 100 -18.19 1.76 9.18
CA LYS A 100 -18.20 0.78 8.07
C LYS A 100 -17.10 1.07 7.06
N GLN A 101 -16.96 2.33 6.67
CA GLN A 101 -15.87 2.76 5.78
C GLN A 101 -14.49 2.56 6.41
N ALA A 102 -14.34 2.80 7.72
CA ALA A 102 -13.08 2.55 8.41
C ALA A 102 -12.72 1.05 8.41
N ALA A 103 -13.67 0.16 8.74
CA ALA A 103 -13.45 -1.28 8.73
C ALA A 103 -13.03 -1.82 7.35
N GLU A 104 -13.63 -1.28 6.28
CA GLU A 104 -13.28 -1.58 4.88
C GLU A 104 -11.84 -1.13 4.53
N ARG A 105 -11.43 0.07 4.95
CA ARG A 105 -10.11 0.64 4.65
C ARG A 105 -8.97 -0.19 5.24
N TYR A 106 -9.14 -0.68 6.47
CA TYR A 106 -8.13 -1.45 7.20
C TYR A 106 -8.13 -2.96 6.87
N HIS A 107 -8.77 -3.38 5.78
CA HIS A 107 -8.68 -4.75 5.28
C HIS A 107 -7.27 -5.05 4.71
N PRO A 108 -6.65 -6.20 5.01
CA PRO A 108 -5.25 -6.48 4.65
C PRO A 108 -5.04 -6.59 3.13
N PHE A 109 -5.98 -7.22 2.43
CA PHE A 109 -5.94 -7.37 0.97
C PHE A 109 -7.10 -6.60 0.35
N ARG A 110 -6.80 -5.66 -0.54
CA ARG A 110 -7.79 -4.83 -1.23
C ARG A 110 -7.69 -5.05 -2.72
N LYS A 111 -8.73 -4.70 -3.48
CA LYS A 111 -8.74 -4.85 -4.96
C LYS A 111 -7.51 -4.20 -5.62
N LYS A 112 -7.08 -3.05 -5.10
CA LYS A 112 -5.88 -2.33 -5.57
C LYS A 112 -4.56 -3.08 -5.29
N SER A 113 -4.54 -4.04 -4.35
CA SER A 113 -3.37 -4.87 -4.08
C SER A 113 -2.98 -5.70 -5.32
N ILE A 114 -3.92 -6.07 -6.18
CA ILE A 114 -3.64 -6.79 -7.45
C ILE A 114 -2.70 -5.96 -8.35
N LEU A 115 -2.88 -4.65 -8.40
CA LEU A 115 -2.01 -3.76 -9.17
C LEU A 115 -0.59 -3.67 -8.57
N ILE A 116 -0.48 -3.76 -7.24
CA ILE A 116 0.83 -3.84 -6.56
C ILE A 116 1.54 -5.13 -6.97
N PHE A 117 0.83 -6.26 -6.94
CA PHE A 117 1.38 -7.55 -7.39
C PHE A 117 1.85 -7.47 -8.85
N LEU A 118 1.02 -6.91 -9.74
CA LEU A 118 1.39 -6.71 -11.15
C LEU A 118 2.66 -5.86 -11.30
N ALA A 119 2.78 -4.75 -10.57
CA ALA A 119 3.98 -3.91 -10.59
C ALA A 119 5.23 -4.67 -10.13
N VAL A 120 5.11 -5.48 -9.08
CA VAL A 120 6.20 -6.31 -8.57
C VAL A 120 6.64 -7.36 -9.61
N PHE A 121 5.69 -8.00 -10.30
CA PHE A 121 6.01 -8.96 -11.37
C PHE A 121 6.66 -8.29 -12.59
N LEU A 122 6.20 -7.10 -12.99
CA LEU A 122 6.84 -6.32 -14.06
C LEU A 122 8.28 -5.95 -13.71
N MET A 123 8.51 -5.56 -12.44
CA MET A 123 9.84 -5.28 -11.94
C MET A 123 10.74 -6.53 -11.97
N ASN A 124 10.22 -7.70 -11.59
CA ASN A 124 10.97 -8.96 -11.72
C ASN A 124 11.29 -9.30 -13.19
N ALA A 125 10.31 -9.15 -14.09
CA ALA A 125 10.51 -9.40 -15.52
C ALA A 125 11.60 -8.49 -16.10
N SER A 126 11.62 -7.20 -15.71
CA SER A 126 12.68 -6.26 -16.07
C SER A 126 14.07 -6.77 -15.64
N PHE A 127 14.22 -7.25 -14.41
CA PHE A 127 15.51 -7.75 -13.92
C PHE A 127 15.96 -9.04 -14.61
N ASN A 128 15.04 -9.94 -14.96
CA ASN A 128 15.38 -11.17 -15.68
C ASN A 128 15.80 -10.91 -17.14
N LEU A 129 15.28 -9.85 -17.76
CA LEU A 129 15.67 -9.49 -19.12
C LEU A 129 17.03 -8.81 -19.20
N ARG A 130 17.53 -8.25 -18.09
CA ARG A 130 18.88 -7.69 -18.04
C ARG A 130 19.91 -8.79 -17.88
N SER A 131 20.84 -8.84 -18.83
CA SER A 131 22.01 -9.71 -18.86
C SER A 131 23.05 -9.31 -17.79
N GLN A 132 22.68 -9.29 -16.51
CA GLN A 132 23.59 -8.93 -15.42
C GLN A 132 24.19 -10.19 -14.79
N PRO A 133 25.53 -10.31 -14.70
CA PRO A 133 26.22 -11.54 -14.29
C PRO A 133 26.30 -11.74 -12.76
N LEU A 134 25.57 -10.95 -11.95
CA LEU A 134 25.76 -10.98 -10.49
C LEU A 134 25.27 -12.29 -9.85
N PHE A 135 24.27 -12.95 -10.44
CA PHE A 135 23.67 -14.20 -9.98
C PHE A 135 23.20 -15.01 -11.18
N ASN A 136 23.18 -16.34 -11.04
CA ASN A 136 22.48 -17.19 -12.03
C ASN A 136 20.97 -16.91 -11.99
N THR A 137 20.26 -17.16 -13.10
CA THR A 137 18.80 -16.90 -13.20
C THR A 137 18.00 -17.57 -12.09
N VAL A 138 18.40 -18.78 -11.65
CA VAL A 138 17.72 -19.49 -10.56
C VAL A 138 17.95 -18.80 -9.21
N GLU A 139 19.18 -18.37 -8.93
CA GLU A 139 19.54 -17.67 -7.70
C GLU A 139 18.83 -16.32 -7.60
N SER A 140 18.74 -15.57 -8.70
CA SER A 140 18.04 -14.29 -8.73
C SER A 140 16.54 -14.47 -8.43
N GLN A 141 15.91 -15.54 -8.92
CA GLN A 141 14.52 -15.87 -8.60
C GLN A 141 14.34 -16.28 -7.13
N ILE A 142 15.24 -17.11 -6.58
CA ILE A 142 15.20 -17.49 -5.16
C ILE A 142 15.29 -16.24 -4.26
N VAL A 143 16.24 -15.35 -4.55
CA VAL A 143 16.42 -14.10 -3.80
C VAL A 143 15.17 -13.22 -3.92
N PHE A 144 14.65 -13.05 -5.14
CA PHE A 144 13.44 -12.28 -5.38
C PHE A 144 12.24 -12.79 -4.57
N PHE A 145 11.93 -14.09 -4.66
CA PHE A 145 10.80 -14.67 -3.94
C PHE A 145 11.01 -14.62 -2.43
N SER A 146 12.25 -14.79 -1.94
CA SER A 146 12.57 -14.69 -0.52
C SER A 146 12.29 -13.28 0.03
N VAL A 147 12.77 -12.25 -0.66
CA VAL A 147 12.52 -10.84 -0.29
C VAL A 147 11.04 -10.50 -0.40
N PHE A 148 10.38 -11.01 -1.44
CA PHE A 148 8.96 -10.78 -1.67
C PHE A 148 8.07 -11.39 -0.57
N ILE A 149 8.33 -12.65 -0.19
CA ILE A 149 7.63 -13.32 0.92
C ILE A 149 7.89 -12.58 2.23
N LEU A 150 9.14 -12.20 2.49
CA LEU A 150 9.50 -11.43 3.69
C LEU A 150 8.74 -10.10 3.76
N ALA A 151 8.60 -9.38 2.65
CA ALA A 151 7.83 -8.15 2.59
C ALA A 151 6.34 -8.37 2.89
N ILE A 152 5.75 -9.46 2.40
CA ILE A 152 4.36 -9.84 2.73
C ILE A 152 4.22 -10.14 4.23
N ILE A 153 5.15 -10.91 4.81
CA ILE A 153 5.15 -11.23 6.25
C ILE A 153 5.21 -9.95 7.08
N ILE A 154 6.14 -9.04 6.77
CA ILE A 154 6.27 -7.75 7.47
C ILE A 154 4.97 -6.95 7.36
N GLY A 155 4.37 -6.90 6.17
CA GLY A 155 3.08 -6.23 5.94
C GLY A 155 1.95 -6.82 6.80
N LEU A 156 1.87 -8.16 6.89
CA LEU A 156 0.88 -8.86 7.71
C LEU A 156 1.12 -8.66 9.21
N VAL A 157 2.37 -8.64 9.67
CA VAL A 157 2.72 -8.34 11.06
C VAL A 157 2.29 -6.92 11.43
N ILE A 158 2.64 -5.92 10.61
CA ILE A 158 2.20 -4.53 10.82
C ILE A 158 0.67 -4.47 10.85
N TRP A 159 0.00 -5.16 9.92
CA TRP A 159 -1.45 -5.21 9.90
C TRP A 159 -2.03 -5.81 11.18
N TYR A 160 -1.51 -6.96 11.63
CA TYR A 160 -2.01 -7.66 12.80
C TYR A 160 -1.90 -6.83 14.08
N PHE A 161 -0.77 -6.14 14.28
CA PHE A 161 -0.56 -5.37 15.51
C PHE A 161 -1.16 -3.96 15.45
N LYS A 162 -1.22 -3.34 14.27
CA LYS A 162 -1.57 -1.92 14.14
C LYS A 162 -2.96 -1.68 13.59
N TYR A 163 -3.32 -2.38 12.51
CA TYR A 163 -4.53 -2.09 11.74
C TYR A 163 -5.70 -2.99 12.10
N LYS A 164 -5.44 -4.26 12.44
CA LYS A 164 -6.44 -5.22 12.90
C LYS A 164 -7.19 -4.70 14.14
N PRO A 165 -6.53 -4.17 15.20
CA PRO A 165 -7.26 -3.65 16.36
C PRO A 165 -8.18 -2.47 16.00
N LEU A 166 -7.80 -1.61 15.05
CA LEU A 166 -8.65 -0.49 14.63
C LEU A 166 -9.90 -0.98 13.89
N ARG A 167 -9.72 -1.97 13.02
CA ARG A 167 -10.82 -2.63 12.31
C ARG A 167 -11.75 -3.34 13.26
N ASP A 168 -11.22 -4.16 14.17
CA ASP A 168 -12.01 -4.97 15.08
C ASP A 168 -12.80 -4.09 16.06
N ASN A 169 -12.20 -3.00 16.57
CA ASN A 169 -12.93 -2.01 17.38
C ASN A 169 -14.03 -1.31 16.58
N ALA A 170 -13.79 -0.97 15.30
CA ALA A 170 -14.82 -0.39 14.45
C ALA A 170 -15.98 -1.35 14.22
N LEU A 171 -15.70 -2.64 14.00
CA LEU A 171 -16.72 -3.69 13.85
C LEU A 171 -17.53 -3.91 15.13
N ALA A 172 -16.88 -3.90 16.29
CA ALA A 172 -17.57 -4.00 17.58
C ALA A 172 -18.55 -2.83 17.80
N ASN A 173 -18.11 -1.60 17.54
CA ASN A 173 -18.98 -0.42 17.65
C ASN A 173 -20.13 -0.42 16.62
N ILE A 174 -19.93 -1.02 15.44
CA ILE A 174 -21.01 -1.21 14.45
C ILE A 174 -22.07 -2.16 14.99
N ALA A 175 -21.65 -3.31 15.55
CA ALA A 175 -22.57 -4.30 16.11
C ALA A 175 -23.42 -3.71 17.26
N GLU A 176 -22.79 -2.94 18.14
CA GLU A 176 -23.49 -2.23 19.23
C GLU A 176 -24.54 -1.24 18.73
N ILE A 177 -24.23 -0.48 17.66
CA ILE A 177 -25.17 0.48 17.06
C ILE A 177 -26.31 -0.23 16.32
N GLU A 178 -26.02 -1.36 15.66
CA GLU A 178 -27.02 -2.15 14.93
C GLU A 178 -27.87 -3.04 15.85
N GLY A 179 -27.52 -3.15 17.13
CA GLY A 179 -28.23 -3.96 18.12
C GLY A 179 -28.03 -5.47 17.95
N ASN A 180 -26.92 -5.88 17.33
CA ASN A 180 -26.51 -7.28 17.13
C ASN A 180 -25.51 -7.75 18.20
#